data_AF-Q4T0P3-F1
#
_entry.id   AF-Q4T0P3-F1
#
_cell.length_a   1.000
_cell.length_b   1.000
_cell.length_c   1.000
_cell.angle_alpha   90.00
_cell.angle_beta   90.00
_cell.angle_gamma   90.00
#
_symmetry.space_group_name_H-M   'P 1'
#
loop_
_entity.id
_entity.type
_entity.pdbx_description
1 polymer ?
#
loop_
_entity_poly.entity_id
_entity_poly.type
_entity_poly.pdbx_seq_one_letter_code
_entity_poly.pdbx_strand_id
1 'polypeptide(L)'
;MKNQHSRKLNVEMLVVVDGKMMDNHGHENITTYVLTVLNMVSSLFKDGTIGGNINIVIVGLVLLDEEQDGLVINHHADHTLNSFCHWQSTLRGREGRHHDHAILLTGLDICSWKNEPCDTLGFAPISGMCSRYRSCTINEDTGLGLAFTIAHESGHNFGMVHDGEGNVCKKSEGNIMSPTLAGHNGIFSWSACSRQYLSRFLNSAQSLCLSDEPRAVEEYRYPEQLPGELYDADTQCKWQFGEKAKLCTLDFKKVDVTRA
;
A
#
# COMPACT_ATOMS: atom_id res chain seq x y z
N MET A 1 -15.84 -27.27 -14.65
CA MET A 1 -14.99 -26.41 -13.81
C MET A 1 -14.29 -25.44 -14.75
N LYS A 2 -14.74 -24.18 -14.84
CA LYS A 2 -14.13 -23.19 -15.74
C LYS A 2 -12.82 -22.72 -15.11
N ASN A 3 -11.77 -22.67 -15.93
CA ASN A 3 -10.40 -22.36 -15.56
C ASN A 3 -10.32 -20.94 -14.95
N GLN A 4 -10.33 -20.84 -13.63
CA GLN A 4 -10.45 -19.58 -12.88
C GLN A 4 -9.13 -18.78 -12.85
N HIS A 5 -8.05 -19.34 -13.41
CA HIS A 5 -6.70 -18.75 -13.43
C HIS A 5 -6.44 -17.69 -14.51
N SER A 6 -7.45 -17.29 -15.31
CA SER A 6 -7.27 -16.32 -16.41
C SER A 6 -8.20 -15.10 -16.35
N ARG A 7 -9.13 -15.01 -15.39
CA ARG A 7 -10.04 -13.86 -15.32
C ARG A 7 -9.31 -12.70 -14.66
N LYS A 8 -9.22 -11.57 -15.37
CA LYS A 8 -8.78 -10.29 -14.81
C LYS A 8 -9.76 -9.90 -13.70
N LEU A 9 -9.23 -9.57 -12.53
CA LEU A 9 -9.99 -9.08 -11.38
C LEU A 9 -9.55 -7.66 -11.09
N ASN A 10 -10.49 -6.76 -10.89
CA ASN A 10 -10.23 -5.36 -10.64
C ASN A 10 -10.39 -5.09 -9.14
N VAL A 11 -9.46 -4.35 -8.54
CA VAL A 11 -9.64 -3.76 -7.22
C VAL A 11 -9.85 -2.27 -7.46
N GLU A 12 -11.09 -1.83 -7.37
CA GLU A 12 -11.43 -0.41 -7.45
C GLU A 12 -11.03 0.29 -6.14
N MET A 13 -9.98 1.09 -6.22
CA MET A 13 -9.32 1.70 -5.07
C MET A 13 -9.71 3.17 -4.93
N LEU A 14 -10.26 3.51 -3.76
CA LEU A 14 -10.37 4.88 -3.27
C LEU A 14 -9.09 5.23 -2.52
N VAL A 15 -8.44 6.32 -2.91
CA VAL A 15 -7.21 6.80 -2.29
C VAL A 15 -7.52 8.09 -1.57
N VAL A 16 -7.15 8.18 -0.30
CA VAL A 16 -7.39 9.34 0.55
C VAL A 16 -6.05 9.80 1.11
N VAL A 17 -5.74 11.08 0.98
CA VAL A 17 -4.47 11.67 1.37
C VAL A 17 -4.75 12.72 2.43
N ASP A 18 -4.10 12.61 3.59
CA ASP A 18 -4.28 13.59 4.66
C ASP A 18 -3.45 14.88 4.47
N GLY A 19 -3.83 15.93 5.19
CA GLY A 19 -3.14 17.22 5.14
C GLY A 19 -1.66 17.12 5.53
N LYS A 20 -1.31 16.23 6.46
CA LYS A 20 0.08 16.09 6.90
C LYS A 20 0.99 15.55 5.79
N MET A 21 0.51 14.60 5.00
CA MET A 21 1.22 14.10 3.83
C MET A 21 1.36 15.17 2.75
N MET A 22 0.31 15.99 2.55
CA MET A 22 0.36 17.13 1.63
C MET A 22 1.38 18.19 2.07
N ASP A 23 1.50 18.45 3.37
CA ASP A 23 2.53 19.35 3.92
C ASP A 23 3.95 18.83 3.63
N ASN A 24 4.17 17.51 3.71
CA ASN A 24 5.48 16.90 3.50
C ASN A 24 5.94 16.94 2.03
N HIS A 25 5.01 16.80 1.08
CA HIS A 25 5.32 16.72 -0.37
C HIS A 25 5.01 18.00 -1.16
N GLY A 26 4.20 18.89 -0.60
CA GLY A 26 3.65 20.05 -1.28
C GLY A 26 2.38 19.73 -2.08
N HIS A 27 1.38 20.60 -1.97
CA HIS A 27 0.05 20.44 -2.58
C HIS A 27 0.09 20.32 -4.12
N GLU A 28 1.06 20.95 -4.80
CA GLU A 28 1.17 20.85 -6.26
C GLU A 28 1.72 19.50 -6.74
N ASN A 29 2.54 18.83 -5.93
CA ASN A 29 3.26 17.61 -6.33
C ASN A 29 2.64 16.33 -5.78
N ILE A 30 1.77 16.43 -4.76
CA ILE A 30 1.24 15.27 -4.04
C ILE A 30 0.52 14.29 -4.97
N THR A 31 -0.27 14.78 -5.94
CA THR A 31 -0.99 13.92 -6.88
C THR A 31 -0.01 13.08 -7.72
N THR A 32 1.05 13.69 -8.26
CA THR A 32 2.08 12.98 -9.04
C THR A 32 2.82 11.96 -8.17
N TYR A 33 3.14 12.31 -6.93
CA TYR A 33 3.76 11.40 -5.97
C TYR A 33 2.88 10.19 -5.67
N VAL A 34 1.62 10.41 -5.31
CA VAL A 34 0.65 9.35 -5.01
C VAL A 34 0.43 8.44 -6.22
N LEU A 35 0.31 9.00 -7.42
CA LEU A 35 0.20 8.21 -8.65
C LEU A 35 1.47 7.40 -8.93
N THR A 36 2.65 7.93 -8.64
CA THR A 36 3.92 7.18 -8.77
C THR A 36 3.93 5.97 -7.82
N VAL A 37 3.59 6.18 -6.55
CA VAL A 37 3.52 5.12 -5.54
C VAL A 37 2.48 4.07 -5.95
N LEU A 38 1.31 4.47 -6.43
CA LEU A 38 0.27 3.53 -6.85
C LEU A 38 0.60 2.78 -8.15
N ASN A 39 1.41 3.36 -9.04
CA ASN A 39 1.97 2.63 -10.17
C ASN A 39 2.93 1.52 -9.70
N MET A 40 3.74 1.79 -8.67
CA MET A 40 4.58 0.77 -8.03
C MET A 40 3.72 -0.32 -7.37
N VAL A 41 2.66 0.05 -6.63
CA VAL A 41 1.70 -0.91 -6.06
C VAL A 41 1.06 -1.78 -7.15
N SER A 42 0.61 -1.18 -8.26
CA SER A 42 0.08 -1.91 -9.42
C SER A 42 1.08 -2.92 -9.97
N SER A 43 2.37 -2.55 -10.02
CA SER A 43 3.45 -3.43 -10.46
C SER A 43 3.68 -4.60 -9.49
N LEU A 44 3.60 -4.36 -8.17
CA LEU A 44 3.71 -5.43 -7.16
C LEU A 44 2.56 -6.43 -7.25
N PHE A 45 1.33 -5.99 -7.49
CA PHE A 45 0.18 -6.89 -7.69
C PHE A 45 0.15 -7.59 -9.06
N LYS A 46 0.91 -7.08 -10.04
CA LYS A 46 1.14 -7.73 -11.34
C LYS A 46 2.30 -8.72 -11.33
N ASP A 47 3.10 -8.73 -10.27
CA ASP A 47 4.22 -9.66 -10.15
C ASP A 47 3.73 -11.12 -10.18
N GLY A 48 4.35 -11.95 -11.03
CA GLY A 48 3.91 -13.33 -11.27
C GLY A 48 3.97 -14.21 -10.03
N THR A 49 4.70 -13.82 -8.98
CA THR A 49 4.79 -14.60 -7.74
C THR A 49 3.46 -14.61 -6.97
N ILE A 50 2.58 -13.63 -7.15
CA ILE A 50 1.27 -13.59 -6.45
C ILE A 50 0.30 -14.68 -6.93
N GLY A 51 0.46 -15.17 -8.16
CA GLY A 51 -0.34 -16.25 -8.75
C GLY A 51 -1.79 -15.91 -9.10
N GLY A 52 -2.16 -14.62 -9.17
CA GLY A 52 -3.47 -14.13 -9.58
C GLY A 52 -3.36 -12.93 -10.54
N ASN A 53 -4.39 -12.65 -11.32
CA ASN A 53 -4.45 -11.49 -12.21
C ASN A 53 -5.23 -10.35 -11.54
N ILE A 54 -4.59 -9.72 -10.55
CA ILE A 54 -5.16 -8.60 -9.79
C ILE A 54 -4.74 -7.29 -10.47
N ASN A 55 -5.72 -6.51 -10.87
CA ASN A 55 -5.55 -5.21 -11.48
C ASN A 55 -6.00 -4.13 -10.48
N ILE A 56 -5.06 -3.34 -9.96
CA ILE A 56 -5.37 -2.19 -9.13
C ILE A 56 -5.82 -1.03 -10.03
N VAL A 57 -6.99 -0.46 -9.75
CA VAL A 57 -7.56 0.65 -10.51
C VAL A 57 -7.97 1.76 -9.55
N ILE A 58 -7.47 2.97 -9.76
CA ILE A 58 -7.89 4.13 -8.97
C ILE A 58 -9.23 4.61 -9.49
N VAL A 59 -10.23 4.67 -8.62
CA VAL A 59 -11.59 5.16 -8.94
C VAL A 59 -11.94 6.46 -8.22
N GLY A 60 -11.07 6.89 -7.31
CA GLY A 60 -11.16 8.18 -6.65
C GLY A 60 -9.88 8.51 -5.92
N LEU A 61 -9.48 9.77 -6.00
CA LEU A 61 -8.40 10.38 -5.22
C LEU A 61 -8.98 11.57 -4.48
N VAL A 62 -8.97 11.50 -3.15
CA VAL A 62 -9.48 12.54 -2.26
C VAL A 62 -8.30 13.16 -1.51
N LEU A 63 -8.09 14.45 -1.70
CA LEU A 63 -7.13 15.25 -0.95
C LEU A 63 -7.89 15.94 0.18
N LEU A 64 -7.50 15.67 1.44
CA LEU A 64 -8.17 16.22 2.61
C LEU A 64 -7.59 17.60 2.96
N ASP A 65 -8.04 18.64 2.26
CA ASP A 65 -7.64 20.03 2.53
C ASP A 65 -8.16 20.53 3.89
N GLU A 66 -9.28 19.96 4.36
CA GLU A 66 -9.94 20.30 5.62
C GLU A 66 -10.37 19.04 6.38
N GLU A 67 -10.58 19.17 7.70
CA GLU A 67 -11.15 18.11 8.52
C GLU A 67 -12.52 17.67 7.98
N GLN A 68 -12.77 16.37 7.97
CA GLN A 68 -14.02 15.81 7.48
C GLN A 68 -14.88 15.31 8.64
N ASP A 69 -16.16 15.65 8.62
CA ASP A 69 -17.12 15.14 9.60
C ASP A 69 -17.09 13.61 9.67
N GLY A 70 -16.85 13.08 10.87
CA GLY A 70 -16.81 11.64 11.14
C GLY A 70 -15.51 10.92 10.75
N LEU A 71 -14.48 11.65 10.29
CA LEU A 71 -13.14 11.12 10.07
C LEU A 71 -12.16 11.72 11.07
N VAL A 72 -11.60 10.87 11.93
CA VAL A 72 -10.57 11.23 12.91
C VAL A 72 -9.29 10.50 12.52
N ILE A 73 -8.24 11.28 12.25
CA ILE A 73 -6.91 10.79 11.93
C ILE A 73 -5.97 11.25 13.04
N ASN A 74 -5.29 10.30 13.69
CA ASN A 74 -4.34 10.56 14.75
C ASN A 74 -3.24 9.48 14.81
N HIS A 75 -2.31 9.67 15.75
CA HIS A 75 -1.15 8.82 16.02
C HIS A 75 -1.48 7.35 16.32
N HIS A 76 -2.66 7.04 16.84
CA HIS A 76 -3.06 5.68 17.19
C HIS A 76 -3.65 4.96 15.97
N ALA A 77 -2.91 4.01 15.44
CA ALA A 77 -3.22 3.33 14.19
C ALA A 77 -4.58 2.61 14.23
N ASP A 78 -4.95 2.00 15.36
CA ASP A 78 -6.22 1.32 15.53
C ASP A 78 -7.41 2.29 15.57
N HIS A 79 -7.27 3.43 16.24
CA HIS A 79 -8.28 4.48 16.29
C HIS A 79 -8.51 5.07 14.89
N THR A 80 -7.42 5.45 14.20
CA THR A 80 -7.47 6.00 12.85
C THR A 80 -8.06 4.99 11.86
N LEU A 81 -7.65 3.72 11.91
CA LEU A 81 -8.22 2.67 11.05
C LEU A 81 -9.73 2.53 11.27
N ASN A 82 -10.17 2.41 12.53
CA ASN A 82 -11.60 2.26 12.84
C ASN A 82 -12.43 3.46 12.34
N SER A 83 -11.94 4.68 12.54
CA SER A 83 -12.61 5.89 12.06
C SER A 83 -12.64 5.94 10.53
N PHE A 84 -11.50 5.69 9.87
CA PHE A 84 -11.39 5.70 8.41
C PHE A 84 -12.29 4.64 7.75
N CYS A 85 -12.26 3.41 8.25
CA CYS A 85 -13.11 2.31 7.78
C CYS A 85 -14.61 2.64 7.90
N HIS A 86 -15.01 3.33 8.97
CA HIS A 86 -16.39 3.80 9.12
C HIS A 86 -16.70 4.91 8.12
N TRP A 87 -15.87 5.95 8.05
CA TRP A 87 -16.07 7.09 7.16
C TRP A 87 -16.17 6.69 5.68
N GLN A 88 -15.21 5.89 5.17
CA GLN A 88 -15.24 5.46 3.75
C GLN A 88 -16.48 4.64 3.41
N SER A 89 -17.06 3.93 4.39
CA SER A 89 -18.26 3.11 4.19
C SER A 89 -19.52 3.93 3.92
N THR A 90 -19.49 5.23 4.27
CA THR A 90 -20.56 6.20 4.01
C THR A 90 -20.48 6.83 2.62
N LEU A 91 -19.29 6.76 1.98
CA LEU A 91 -19.08 7.25 0.62
C LEU A 91 -19.62 6.27 -0.42
N ARG A 92 -19.59 4.97 -0.11
CA ARG A 92 -20.18 3.92 -0.98
C ARG A 92 -21.65 4.22 -1.26
N GLY A 93 -21.96 4.54 -2.51
CA GLY A 93 -23.33 4.75 -3.00
C GLY A 93 -23.79 6.21 -3.07
N ARG A 94 -22.98 7.19 -2.63
CA ARG A 94 -23.21 8.60 -2.97
C ARG A 94 -22.62 8.86 -4.37
N GLU A 95 -23.43 9.45 -5.25
CA GLU A 95 -23.00 9.95 -6.58
C GLU A 95 -22.32 8.93 -7.52
N GLY A 96 -22.57 7.63 -7.35
CA GLY A 96 -22.05 6.62 -8.28
C GLY A 96 -20.56 6.30 -8.15
N ARG A 97 -19.88 6.76 -7.09
CA ARG A 97 -18.49 6.39 -6.78
C ARG A 97 -18.48 5.08 -6.01
N HIS A 98 -18.43 3.97 -6.76
CA HIS A 98 -18.18 2.65 -6.21
C HIS A 98 -16.67 2.45 -6.05
N HIS A 99 -16.25 1.79 -4.97
CA HIS A 99 -14.89 1.34 -4.74
C HIS A 99 -14.95 0.02 -3.99
N ASP A 100 -13.98 -0.87 -4.19
CA ASP A 100 -13.83 -2.14 -3.49
C ASP A 100 -12.99 -2.02 -2.23
N HIS A 101 -11.99 -1.14 -2.28
CA HIS A 101 -10.99 -0.97 -1.23
C HIS A 101 -10.66 0.51 -1.06
N ALA A 102 -10.44 0.95 0.18
CA ALA A 102 -10.06 2.32 0.48
C ALA A 102 -8.72 2.34 1.21
N ILE A 103 -7.81 3.22 0.80
CA ILE A 103 -6.54 3.41 1.50
C ILE A 103 -6.45 4.85 1.99
N LEU A 104 -6.03 5.02 3.24
CA LEU A 104 -5.59 6.30 3.79
C LEU A 104 -4.07 6.34 3.74
N LEU A 105 -3.55 7.43 3.19
CA LEU A 105 -2.13 7.77 3.18
C LEU A 105 -1.94 8.95 4.12
N THR A 106 -1.09 8.77 5.14
CA THR A 106 -0.88 9.77 6.19
C THR A 106 0.60 10.11 6.34
N GLY A 107 0.89 11.39 6.54
CA GLY A 107 2.24 11.85 6.90
C GLY A 107 2.52 11.84 8.41
N LEU A 108 1.61 11.31 9.22
CA LEU A 108 1.79 11.11 10.65
C LEU A 108 2.65 9.86 10.89
N ASP A 109 3.51 9.93 11.91
CA ASP A 109 4.10 8.75 12.53
C ASP A 109 2.98 7.98 13.23
N ILE A 110 2.67 6.74 12.84
CA ILE A 110 1.56 5.97 13.43
C ILE A 110 2.05 4.85 14.33
N CYS A 111 1.29 4.60 15.38
CA CYS A 111 1.66 3.71 16.45
C CYS A 111 0.51 2.78 16.79
N SER A 112 0.81 1.48 16.89
CA SER A 112 -0.18 0.46 17.25
C SER A 112 -0.42 0.39 18.76
N TRP A 113 0.56 -0.10 19.54
CA TRP A 113 0.36 -0.49 20.94
C TRP A 113 1.06 0.40 21.99
N LYS A 114 1.91 1.32 21.54
CA LYS A 114 2.69 2.25 22.36
C LYS A 114 2.63 3.64 21.75
N ASN A 115 3.02 4.68 22.48
CA ASN A 115 3.10 6.02 21.92
C ASN A 115 4.42 6.27 21.20
N GLU A 116 5.55 5.81 21.75
CA GLU A 116 6.87 5.92 21.13
C GLU A 116 7.82 4.82 21.66
N PRO A 117 8.86 4.43 20.91
CA PRO A 117 9.06 4.73 19.49
C PRO A 117 8.04 3.97 18.63
N CYS A 118 7.63 4.52 17.49
CA CYS A 118 6.72 3.83 16.57
C CYS A 118 7.51 2.95 15.60
N ASP A 119 7.02 1.73 15.38
CA ASP A 119 7.58 0.76 14.44
C ASP A 119 6.51 0.27 13.45
N THR A 120 5.33 0.91 13.44
CA THR A 120 4.15 0.49 12.66
C THR A 120 4.02 1.40 11.44
N LEU A 121 4.19 0.86 10.23
CA LEU A 121 4.05 1.66 9.00
C LEU A 121 2.64 1.58 8.41
N GLY A 122 1.84 0.61 8.82
CA GLY A 122 0.52 0.38 8.27
C GLY A 122 -0.36 -0.40 9.24
N PHE A 123 -1.67 -0.35 9.01
CA PHE A 123 -2.62 -1.13 9.79
C PHE A 123 -3.83 -1.51 8.94
N ALA A 124 -4.25 -2.77 9.05
CA ALA A 124 -5.29 -3.34 8.20
C ALA A 124 -6.13 -4.43 8.90
N PRO A 125 -7.43 -4.55 8.58
CA PRO A 125 -8.20 -5.72 8.93
C PRO A 125 -7.81 -6.92 8.05
N ILE A 126 -7.61 -8.08 8.68
CA ILE A 126 -7.42 -9.33 7.93
C ILE A 126 -8.76 -9.78 7.32
N SER A 127 -8.74 -10.16 6.04
CA SER A 127 -9.91 -10.59 5.25
C SER A 127 -10.99 -9.50 5.09
N GLY A 128 -10.56 -8.24 5.05
CA GLY A 128 -11.43 -7.08 4.88
C GLY A 128 -11.91 -6.81 3.46
N MET A 129 -11.22 -7.32 2.43
CA MET A 129 -11.51 -7.01 1.01
C MET A 129 -12.98 -7.31 0.65
N CYS A 130 -13.62 -6.44 -0.15
CA CYS A 130 -15.06 -6.50 -0.46
C CYS A 130 -16.03 -6.35 0.73
N SER A 131 -15.55 -6.11 1.95
CA SER A 131 -16.41 -5.80 3.09
C SER A 131 -16.62 -4.30 3.22
N ARG A 132 -17.89 -3.88 3.28
CA ARG A 132 -18.28 -2.46 3.39
C ARG A 132 -17.55 -1.71 4.51
N TYR A 133 -17.36 -2.34 5.67
CA TYR A 133 -16.82 -1.72 6.88
C TYR A 133 -15.39 -2.13 7.21
N ARG A 134 -14.80 -3.02 6.41
CA ARG A 134 -13.47 -3.59 6.71
C ARG A 134 -12.52 -3.57 5.52
N SER A 135 -12.98 -3.21 4.33
CA SER A 135 -12.13 -3.08 3.14
C SER A 135 -11.42 -1.73 3.14
N CYS A 136 -10.44 -1.60 4.03
CA CYS A 136 -9.74 -0.35 4.32
C CYS A 136 -8.34 -0.64 4.86
N THR A 137 -7.40 0.26 4.59
CA THR A 137 -6.05 0.27 5.21
C THR A 137 -5.64 1.70 5.53
N ILE A 138 -4.74 1.85 6.49
CA ILE A 138 -4.02 3.10 6.75
C ILE A 138 -2.53 2.84 6.57
N ASN A 139 -1.81 3.79 5.99
CA ASN A 139 -0.44 3.62 5.56
C ASN A 139 0.33 4.92 5.82
N GLU A 140 1.36 4.83 6.66
CA GLU A 140 2.30 5.90 6.93
C GLU A 140 3.25 6.11 5.75
N ASP A 141 3.34 7.36 5.32
CA ASP A 141 4.22 7.79 4.26
C ASP A 141 5.70 7.70 4.68
N THR A 142 6.46 6.88 3.96
CA THR A 142 7.90 6.66 4.17
C THR A 142 8.68 6.93 2.89
N GLY A 143 8.18 7.81 2.01
CA GLY A 143 8.72 7.98 0.67
C GLY A 143 8.30 6.83 -0.26
N LEU A 144 9.11 6.52 -1.27
CA LEU A 144 8.78 5.47 -2.26
C LEU A 144 8.59 4.07 -1.63
N GLY A 145 9.09 3.84 -0.41
CA GLY A 145 8.85 2.64 0.37
C GLY A 145 7.36 2.40 0.71
N LEU A 146 6.54 3.46 0.71
CA LEU A 146 5.10 3.42 0.95
C LEU A 146 4.37 2.43 0.03
N ALA A 147 4.87 2.22 -1.20
CA ALA A 147 4.29 1.25 -2.13
C ALA A 147 4.27 -0.18 -1.55
N PHE A 148 5.29 -0.56 -0.79
CA PHE A 148 5.37 -1.87 -0.15
C PHE A 148 4.42 -1.98 1.02
N THR A 149 4.31 -0.93 1.84
CA THR A 149 3.34 -0.84 2.93
C THR A 149 1.92 -1.00 2.39
N ILE A 150 1.54 -0.24 1.36
CA ILE A 150 0.21 -0.35 0.75
C ILE A 150 -0.06 -1.77 0.24
N ALA A 151 0.91 -2.39 -0.42
CA ALA A 151 0.78 -3.76 -0.91
C ALA A 151 0.63 -4.76 0.24
N HIS A 152 1.41 -4.63 1.30
CA HIS A 152 1.36 -5.46 2.51
C HIS A 152 -0.01 -5.38 3.19
N GLU A 153 -0.47 -4.16 3.49
CA GLU A 153 -1.74 -3.93 4.17
C GLU A 153 -2.95 -4.36 3.30
N SER A 154 -2.85 -4.16 1.99
CA SER A 154 -3.84 -4.68 1.04
C SER A 154 -3.83 -6.22 1.00
N GLY A 155 -2.66 -6.84 1.14
CA GLY A 155 -2.48 -8.29 1.31
C GLY A 155 -3.25 -8.83 2.51
N HIS A 156 -3.18 -8.16 3.66
CA HIS A 156 -4.01 -8.50 4.82
C HIS A 156 -5.50 -8.47 4.50
N ASN A 157 -5.97 -7.48 3.73
CA ASN A 157 -7.36 -7.42 3.30
C ASN A 157 -7.78 -8.62 2.43
N PHE A 158 -6.86 -9.20 1.64
CA PHE A 158 -7.07 -10.48 0.94
C PHE A 158 -7.01 -11.72 1.85
N GLY A 159 -6.82 -11.54 3.15
CA GLY A 159 -6.74 -12.62 4.13
C GLY A 159 -5.34 -13.21 4.30
N MET A 160 -4.30 -12.55 3.78
CA MET A 160 -2.92 -12.96 4.02
C MET A 160 -2.55 -12.69 5.49
N VAL A 161 -1.75 -13.59 6.06
CA VAL A 161 -1.09 -13.38 7.36
C VAL A 161 0.42 -13.32 7.12
N HIS A 162 1.17 -12.81 8.09
CA HIS A 162 2.61 -12.68 7.95
C HIS A 162 3.30 -14.01 7.65
N ASP A 163 4.32 -13.97 6.80
CA ASP A 163 5.20 -15.11 6.58
C ASP A 163 5.85 -15.54 7.90
N GLY A 164 5.91 -16.85 8.17
CA GLY A 164 6.47 -17.40 9.40
C GLY A 164 5.60 -17.26 10.64
N GLU A 165 4.34 -16.83 10.49
CA GLU A 165 3.33 -16.84 11.55
C GLU A 165 2.26 -17.88 11.24
N GLY A 166 2.38 -19.05 11.85
CA GLY A 166 1.43 -20.15 11.64
C GLY A 166 1.42 -20.73 10.22
N ASN A 167 2.44 -20.43 9.40
CA ASN A 167 2.60 -20.95 8.05
C ASN A 167 4.05 -21.35 7.75
N VAL A 168 4.27 -22.00 6.60
CA VAL A 168 5.56 -22.62 6.22
C VAL A 168 6.59 -21.64 5.66
N CYS A 169 6.18 -20.43 5.29
CA CYS A 169 7.07 -19.42 4.72
C CYS A 169 7.92 -18.78 5.83
N LYS A 170 9.05 -18.16 5.48
CA LYS A 170 10.01 -17.64 6.47
C LYS A 170 10.02 -16.12 6.47
N LYS A 171 10.00 -15.53 7.68
CA LYS A 171 10.18 -14.08 7.90
C LYS A 171 11.43 -13.52 7.22
N SER A 172 12.53 -14.29 7.26
CA SER A 172 13.84 -13.94 6.71
C SER A 172 13.90 -13.87 5.18
N GLU A 173 12.88 -14.36 4.48
CA GLU A 173 12.82 -14.28 3.01
C GLU A 173 12.36 -12.89 2.52
N GLY A 174 12.05 -11.95 3.42
CA GLY A 174 11.82 -10.54 3.06
C GLY A 174 10.81 -10.35 1.92
N ASN A 175 9.82 -11.25 1.82
CA ASN A 175 8.71 -11.14 0.89
C ASN A 175 7.78 -10.01 1.35
N ILE A 176 6.82 -9.63 0.51
CA ILE A 176 5.90 -8.53 0.80
C ILE A 176 5.18 -8.74 2.13
N MET A 177 4.75 -9.97 2.47
CA MET A 177 4.09 -10.28 3.74
C MET A 177 5.04 -10.64 4.89
N SER A 178 6.35 -10.35 4.79
CA SER A 178 7.25 -10.43 5.95
C SER A 178 6.86 -9.36 7.00
N PRO A 179 6.91 -9.66 8.30
CA PRO A 179 6.46 -8.74 9.37
C PRO A 179 7.41 -7.55 9.58
N THR A 180 8.57 -7.56 8.94
CA THR A 180 9.54 -6.46 8.94
C THR A 180 9.89 -6.14 7.50
N LEU A 181 9.98 -4.85 7.18
CA LEU A 181 10.41 -4.38 5.88
C LEU A 181 11.92 -4.67 5.69
N ALA A 182 12.22 -5.85 5.17
CA ALA A 182 13.59 -6.38 5.06
C ALA A 182 13.98 -6.70 3.62
N GLY A 183 13.25 -6.16 2.62
CA GLY A 183 13.30 -6.55 1.20
C GLY A 183 14.68 -6.93 0.65
N HIS A 184 14.71 -7.86 -0.31
CA HIS A 184 15.94 -8.44 -0.86
C HIS A 184 16.70 -7.45 -1.75
N ASN A 185 17.42 -6.49 -1.14
CA ASN A 185 18.10 -5.39 -1.86
C ASN A 185 17.15 -4.62 -2.80
N GLY A 186 15.93 -4.36 -2.33
CA GLY A 186 14.91 -3.65 -3.12
C GLY A 186 14.09 -4.54 -4.06
N ILE A 187 14.28 -5.85 -4.06
CA ILE A 187 13.41 -6.81 -4.76
C ILE A 187 12.36 -7.33 -3.79
N PHE A 188 11.10 -7.27 -4.19
CA PHE A 188 9.95 -7.67 -3.37
C PHE A 188 9.07 -8.63 -4.15
N SER A 189 8.88 -9.83 -3.59
CA SER A 189 8.04 -10.88 -4.13
C SER A 189 6.96 -11.30 -3.13
N TRP A 190 5.90 -11.91 -3.64
CA TRP A 190 4.92 -12.59 -2.82
C TRP A 190 5.38 -14.02 -2.51
N SER A 191 5.22 -14.44 -1.26
CA SER A 191 5.55 -15.81 -0.86
C SER A 191 4.56 -16.82 -1.42
N ALA A 192 4.94 -18.11 -1.41
CA ALA A 192 4.00 -19.19 -1.73
C ALA A 192 2.78 -19.22 -0.79
N CYS A 193 2.95 -18.78 0.47
CA CYS A 193 1.87 -18.66 1.43
C CYS A 193 0.92 -17.52 1.06
N SER A 194 1.46 -16.36 0.69
CA SER A 194 0.68 -15.21 0.19
C SER A 194 -0.19 -15.60 -1.02
N ARG A 195 0.42 -16.26 -2.00
CA ARG A 195 -0.29 -16.83 -3.17
C ARG A 195 -1.43 -17.77 -2.74
N GLN A 196 -1.19 -18.64 -1.77
CA GLN A 196 -2.20 -19.58 -1.29
C GLN A 196 -3.38 -18.88 -0.61
N TYR A 197 -3.11 -17.86 0.21
CA TYR A 197 -4.16 -17.05 0.84
C TYR A 197 -5.00 -16.31 -0.19
N LEU A 198 -4.37 -15.65 -1.17
CA LEU A 198 -5.09 -14.98 -2.25
C LEU A 198 -5.97 -15.98 -3.01
N SER A 199 -5.43 -17.13 -3.41
CA SER A 199 -6.20 -18.16 -4.11
C SER A 199 -7.43 -18.60 -3.30
N ARG A 200 -7.30 -18.79 -1.98
CA ARG A 200 -8.46 -19.11 -1.12
C ARG A 200 -9.51 -18.00 -1.12
N PHE A 201 -9.09 -16.74 -0.97
CA PHE A 201 -10.00 -15.60 -1.01
C PHE A 201 -10.72 -15.49 -2.37
N LEU A 202 -9.97 -15.60 -3.48
CA LEU A 202 -10.53 -15.49 -4.82
C LEU A 202 -11.56 -16.59 -5.14
N ASN A 203 -11.45 -17.75 -4.50
CA ASN A 203 -12.42 -18.84 -4.60
C ASN A 203 -13.62 -18.70 -3.65
N SER A 204 -13.67 -17.66 -2.82
CA SER A 204 -14.80 -17.39 -1.93
C SER A 204 -15.89 -16.54 -2.60
N ALA A 205 -17.10 -16.53 -2.04
CA ALA A 205 -18.17 -15.63 -2.51
C ALA A 205 -17.87 -14.15 -2.20
N GLN A 206 -16.96 -13.86 -1.26
CA GLN A 206 -16.60 -12.49 -0.91
C GLN A 206 -15.88 -11.78 -2.06
N SER A 207 -15.15 -12.50 -2.91
CA SER A 207 -14.38 -11.92 -4.03
C SER A 207 -15.23 -11.41 -5.20
N LEU A 208 -16.55 -11.59 -5.15
CA LEU A 208 -17.45 -11.20 -6.23
C LEU A 208 -17.41 -9.70 -6.57
N CYS A 209 -17.03 -8.83 -5.62
CA CYS A 209 -16.89 -7.41 -5.88
C CYS A 209 -15.78 -7.09 -6.89
N LEU A 210 -14.78 -7.96 -7.06
CA LEU A 210 -13.62 -7.70 -7.91
C LEU A 210 -13.85 -8.07 -9.39
N SER A 211 -15.07 -8.48 -9.73
CA SER A 211 -15.37 -9.17 -11.00
C SER A 211 -15.95 -8.28 -12.08
N ASP A 212 -16.42 -7.09 -11.72
CA ASP A 212 -16.89 -6.08 -12.67
C ASP A 212 -15.75 -5.21 -13.20
N GLU A 213 -16.05 -4.54 -14.30
CA GLU A 213 -15.13 -3.57 -14.89
C GLU A 213 -15.35 -2.22 -14.22
N PRO A 214 -14.26 -1.50 -13.90
CA PRO A 214 -14.35 -0.22 -13.23
C PRO A 214 -15.15 0.76 -14.08
N ARG A 215 -16.05 1.50 -13.43
CA ARG A 215 -16.77 2.58 -14.13
C ARG A 215 -15.80 3.73 -14.32
N ALA A 216 -15.52 4.09 -15.57
CA ALA A 216 -14.58 5.16 -15.89
C ALA A 216 -15.04 6.50 -15.30
N VAL A 217 -14.39 6.93 -14.23
CA VAL A 217 -14.49 8.26 -13.64
C VAL A 217 -13.11 8.90 -13.83
N GLU A 218 -12.83 9.35 -15.06
CA GLU A 218 -11.50 9.83 -15.50
C GLU A 218 -10.35 8.82 -15.34
N GLU A 219 -9.61 8.56 -16.42
CA GLU A 219 -8.41 7.71 -16.31
C GLU A 219 -7.30 8.50 -15.61
N TYR A 220 -7.03 8.19 -14.34
CA TYR A 220 -5.82 8.64 -13.67
C TYR A 220 -4.60 8.15 -14.46
N ARG A 221 -3.86 9.08 -15.05
CA ARG A 221 -2.66 8.77 -15.83
C ARG A 221 -1.45 8.71 -14.91
N TYR A 222 -0.87 7.51 -14.80
CA TYR A 222 0.41 7.36 -14.13
C TYR A 222 1.51 8.13 -14.86
N PRO A 223 2.52 8.66 -14.15
CA PRO A 223 3.70 9.24 -14.77
C PRO A 223 4.39 8.23 -15.70
N GLU A 224 4.85 8.69 -16.86
CA GLU A 224 5.58 7.84 -17.82
C GLU A 224 7.03 7.59 -17.38
N GLN A 225 7.62 8.56 -16.68
CA GLN A 225 8.97 8.45 -16.13
C GLN A 225 9.04 7.46 -14.97
N LEU A 226 10.19 6.81 -14.81
CA LEU A 226 10.46 5.95 -13.67
C LEU A 226 10.55 6.78 -12.38
N PRO A 227 10.22 6.21 -11.20
CA PRO A 227 10.30 6.93 -9.93
C PRO A 227 11.66 7.60 -9.67
N GLY A 228 12.76 6.93 -10.03
CA GLY A 228 14.12 7.47 -9.87
C GLY A 228 14.51 8.57 -10.86
N GLU A 229 13.74 8.77 -11.94
CA GLU A 229 13.90 9.90 -12.86
C GLU A 229 13.14 11.14 -12.36
N LEU A 230 12.01 10.93 -11.67
CA LEU A 230 11.22 11.99 -11.05
C LEU A 230 11.83 12.47 -9.73
N TYR A 231 12.41 11.54 -8.96
CA TYR A 231 12.87 11.77 -7.60
C TYR A 231 14.30 11.27 -7.45
N ASP A 232 15.24 12.21 -7.35
CA ASP A 232 16.65 11.88 -7.17
C ASP A 232 16.93 11.27 -5.78
N ALA A 233 18.16 10.79 -5.59
CA ALA A 233 18.55 10.11 -4.35
C ALA A 233 18.47 11.02 -3.12
N ASP A 234 18.76 12.31 -3.26
CA ASP A 234 18.64 13.29 -2.18
C ASP A 234 17.18 13.47 -1.77
N THR A 235 16.26 13.57 -2.74
CA THR A 235 14.81 13.64 -2.51
C THR A 235 14.31 12.40 -1.78
N GLN A 236 14.72 11.21 -2.24
CA GLN A 236 14.34 9.95 -1.59
C GLN A 236 14.89 9.85 -0.15
N CYS A 237 16.15 10.26 0.07
CA CYS A 237 16.73 10.31 1.42
C CYS A 237 15.97 11.29 2.32
N LYS A 238 15.62 12.47 1.80
CA LYS A 238 14.85 13.48 2.53
C LYS A 238 13.51 12.93 3.00
N TRP A 239 12.78 12.22 2.15
CA TRP A 239 11.48 11.64 2.53
C TRP A 239 11.62 10.52 3.56
N GLN A 240 12.63 9.68 3.43
CA GLN A 240 12.80 8.52 4.31
C GLN A 240 13.38 8.88 5.70
N PHE A 241 14.26 9.88 5.77
CA PHE A 241 15.07 10.18 6.96
C PHE A 241 14.97 11.64 7.43
N GLY A 242 14.14 12.46 6.76
CA GLY A 242 13.87 13.84 7.11
C GLY A 242 14.66 14.88 6.29
N GLU A 243 14.24 16.15 6.39
CA GLU A 243 14.69 17.31 5.60
C GLU A 243 16.22 17.50 5.44
N LYS A 244 17.02 17.01 6.39
CA LYS A 244 18.48 17.18 6.38
C LYS A 244 19.22 16.01 5.73
N ALA A 245 18.52 14.92 5.41
CA ALA A 245 19.11 13.72 4.85
C ALA A 245 19.46 13.90 3.37
N LYS A 246 20.55 13.26 2.96
CA LYS A 246 21.09 13.30 1.60
C LYS A 246 21.77 11.98 1.26
N LEU A 247 22.00 11.75 -0.03
CA LEU A 247 22.76 10.61 -0.50
C LEU A 247 24.16 10.59 0.14
N CYS A 248 24.53 9.44 0.71
CA CYS A 248 25.88 9.22 1.21
C CYS A 248 26.85 9.09 0.02
N THR A 249 27.77 10.03 -0.12
CA THR A 249 28.79 10.03 -1.19
C THR A 249 30.13 9.42 -0.75
N LEU A 250 30.15 8.67 0.36
CA LEU A 250 31.36 8.01 0.83
C LEU A 250 31.67 6.82 -0.09
N ASP A 251 32.64 7.00 -0.98
CA ASP A 251 33.21 5.92 -1.78
C ASP A 251 33.92 4.93 -0.84
N PHE A 252 33.25 3.83 -0.50
CA PHE A 252 33.94 2.66 0.01
C PHE A 252 34.74 2.08 -1.16
N LYS A 253 35.99 2.53 -1.34
CA LYS A 253 36.97 1.72 -2.06
C LYS A 253 36.90 0.34 -1.44
N LYS A 254 36.43 -0.65 -2.20
CA LYS A 254 36.63 -2.05 -1.86
C LYS A 254 38.13 -2.18 -1.58
N VAL A 255 38.50 -2.30 -0.31
CA VAL A 255 39.82 -2.80 0.03
C VAL A 255 39.79 -4.20 -0.53
N ASP A 256 40.50 -4.42 -1.63
CA ASP A 256 40.82 -5.76 -2.08
C ASP A 256 41.60 -6.41 -0.94
N VAL A 257 40.87 -7.11 -0.07
CA VAL A 257 41.44 -8.11 0.81
C VAL A 257 41.70 -9.34 -0.07
N THR A 258 42.60 -9.19 -1.04
CA THR A 258 43.34 -10.33 -1.56
C THR A 258 44.24 -10.80 -0.44
N ARG A 259 43.74 -11.80 0.30
CA ARG A 259 44.56 -12.71 1.10
C ARG A 259 45.68 -13.29 0.23
N ALA A 260 46.93 -13.04 0.61
CA ALA A 260 48.03 -14.00 0.74
C ALA A 260 49.33 -13.23 1.03
#